data_AF-N1W573-F1
#
_entry.id   AF-N1W573-F1
#
_cell.length_a   1.000
_cell.length_b   1.000
_cell.length_c   1.000
_cell.angle_alpha   90.00
_cell.angle_beta   90.00
_cell.angle_gamma   90.00
#
_symmetry.space_group_name_H-M   'P 1'
#
loop_
_entity.id
_entity.type
_entity.pdbx_description
1 polymer ?
#
loop_
_entity_poly.entity_id
_entity_poly.type
_entity_poly.pdbx_seq_one_letter_code
_entity_poly.pdbx_strand_id
1 'polypeptide(L)'
;MKKYRLTDQRTVLGIVSKLTTTVLLDKDSKQKFTLTNPVAVKDILKSVHITIATTEPIVSKPKSLVCVLKENRVELRVKAVNPYQDDLLQVYEILIEPLERSAKRAAIEDISAYEFKMAQTADLGTVISIYGKTSIINQILNQWQVHLEQVLTSYGYFIKRIHIGFYYAVDTQLMEALATSRAPYYVRDANRRIFYTDRGFFSPKKLSEIYVRSYLDSLLLNNVKSTLIFPFFSNGKVLLGYFEIISNLPDLGNSILQSNIEGSEGIGPLLAFLDQKAEEFVFQLEFAYAKDWETLIRTTPVRDISQDGRGIGMSLPAGTNIENRALGSPVSFQMVINSSPYTFFGSLRSMKKGESDSINIGVQIFQCDKPEGMSYLSSYASNLIGEAVS
;
A
#
# COMPACT_ATOMS: atom_id res chain seq x y z
N MET A 1 -5.98 6.71 -4.40
CA MET A 1 -5.82 7.79 -3.39
C MET A 1 -6.14 9.14 -4.03
N LYS A 2 -7.14 9.89 -3.54
CA LYS A 2 -7.44 11.22 -4.11
C LYS A 2 -6.44 12.24 -3.57
N LYS A 3 -5.53 12.74 -4.42
CA LYS A 3 -4.68 13.90 -4.10
C LYS A 3 -5.51 15.15 -4.29
N TYR A 4 -5.76 15.90 -3.23
CA TYR A 4 -6.48 17.16 -3.34
C TYR A 4 -5.46 18.28 -3.52
N ARG A 5 -5.54 18.96 -4.67
CA ARG A 5 -4.92 20.27 -4.82
C ARG A 5 -5.93 21.28 -4.27
N LEU A 6 -5.61 21.90 -3.14
CA LEU A 6 -6.52 22.88 -2.57
C LEU A 6 -6.50 24.16 -3.39
N THR A 7 -7.66 24.49 -3.95
CA THR A 7 -7.96 25.79 -4.55
C THR A 7 -8.78 26.68 -3.61
N ASP A 8 -9.31 26.12 -2.51
CA ASP A 8 -10.10 26.85 -1.50
C ASP A 8 -9.20 27.54 -0.46
N GLN A 9 -9.31 28.88 -0.39
CA GLN A 9 -8.45 29.74 0.43
C GLN A 9 -8.63 29.49 1.94
N ARG A 10 -9.86 29.21 2.39
CA ARG A 10 -10.16 28.98 3.82
C ARG A 10 -9.50 27.70 4.32
N THR A 11 -9.56 26.64 3.53
CA THR A 11 -8.93 25.35 3.83
C THR A 11 -7.40 25.45 3.81
N VAL A 12 -6.83 26.17 2.83
CA VAL A 12 -5.37 26.43 2.75
C VAL A 12 -4.88 27.15 4.01
N LEU A 13 -5.56 28.23 4.42
CA LEU A 13 -5.18 28.98 5.63
C LEU A 13 -5.26 28.14 6.90
N GLY A 14 -6.30 27.30 7.04
CA GLY A 14 -6.44 26.39 8.17
C GLY A 14 -5.32 25.35 8.28
N ILE A 15 -4.78 24.89 7.14
CA ILE A 15 -3.68 23.94 7.10
C ILE A 15 -2.34 24.64 7.35
N VAL A 16 -2.10 25.78 6.69
CA VAL A 16 -0.89 26.59 6.93
C VAL A 16 -0.78 26.96 8.40
N SER A 17 -1.89 27.34 9.06
CA SER A 17 -1.92 27.59 10.50
C SER A 17 -1.44 26.39 11.32
N LYS A 18 -1.93 25.18 11.03
CA LYS A 18 -1.49 23.95 11.72
C LYS A 18 -0.02 23.60 11.46
N LEU A 19 0.50 23.92 10.28
CA LEU A 19 1.87 23.63 9.91
C LEU A 19 2.89 24.56 10.61
N THR A 20 2.49 25.76 11.05
CA THR A 20 3.39 26.66 11.81
C THR A 20 3.89 26.06 13.12
N THR A 21 3.12 25.18 13.75
CA THR A 21 3.48 24.51 15.00
C THR A 21 4.03 23.10 14.78
N THR A 22 4.25 22.69 13.53
CA THR A 22 4.64 21.32 13.19
C THR A 22 5.99 21.28 12.49
N VAL A 23 6.81 20.29 12.85
CA VAL A 23 8.09 20.04 12.18
C VAL A 23 7.83 19.40 10.82
N LEU A 24 8.37 20.02 9.78
CA LEU A 24 8.37 19.56 8.40
C LEU A 24 9.69 18.84 8.09
N LEU A 25 9.64 17.81 7.25
CA LEU A 25 10.83 17.08 6.83
C LEU A 25 11.07 17.26 5.34
N ASP A 26 12.30 17.61 4.95
CA ASP A 26 12.70 17.45 3.56
C ASP A 26 12.75 15.97 3.20
N LYS A 27 12.16 15.64 2.05
CA LYS A 27 11.95 14.25 1.64
C LYS A 27 13.26 13.52 1.41
N ASP A 28 14.24 14.23 0.86
CA ASP A 28 15.51 13.69 0.38
C ASP A 28 16.57 13.72 1.49
N SER A 29 16.82 14.89 2.09
CA SER A 29 17.85 15.04 3.14
C SER A 29 17.41 14.62 4.54
N LYS A 30 16.11 14.44 4.78
CA LYS A 30 15.50 14.27 6.12
C LYS A 30 15.74 15.43 7.07
N GLN A 31 16.27 16.56 6.59
CA GLN A 31 16.47 17.76 7.38
C GLN A 31 15.13 18.33 7.86
N LYS A 32 15.13 18.83 9.09
CA LYS A 32 13.94 19.39 9.76
C LYS A 32 13.80 20.88 9.47
N PHE A 33 12.57 21.28 9.18
CA PHE A 33 12.17 22.64 8.90
C PHE A 33 10.93 23.02 9.69
N THR A 34 10.77 24.30 9.95
CA THR A 34 9.59 24.91 10.60
C THR A 34 9.15 26.12 9.79
N LEU A 35 7.89 26.51 9.91
CA LEU A 35 7.34 27.66 9.20
C LEU A 35 7.18 28.84 10.16
N THR A 36 7.64 30.02 9.74
CA THR A 36 7.48 31.28 10.48
C THR A 36 6.71 32.31 9.65
N ASN A 37 5.83 33.06 10.32
CA ASN A 37 5.03 34.17 9.78
C ASN A 37 4.26 33.90 8.46
N PRO A 38 3.06 33.28 8.50
CA PRO A 38 2.14 33.33 7.38
C PRO A 38 1.46 34.71 7.34
N VAL A 39 2.05 35.70 6.67
CA VAL A 39 1.33 36.96 6.40
C VAL A 39 0.27 36.68 5.35
N ALA A 40 -1.01 36.75 5.73
CA ALA A 40 -2.12 36.61 4.81
C ALA A 40 -2.17 37.83 3.88
N VAL A 41 -1.56 37.71 2.69
CA VAL A 41 -1.68 38.73 1.63
C VAL A 41 -3.08 38.60 1.02
N LYS A 42 -3.77 39.72 0.77
CA LYS A 42 -5.20 39.74 0.39
C LYS A 42 -5.55 39.13 -1.00
N ASP A 43 -4.57 38.63 -1.77
CA ASP A 43 -4.77 38.10 -3.14
C ASP A 43 -4.22 36.66 -3.33
N ILE A 44 -4.57 35.74 -2.43
CA ILE A 44 -4.12 34.33 -2.45
C ILE A 44 -5.00 33.50 -3.40
N LEU A 45 -4.87 33.71 -4.71
CA LEU A 45 -5.34 32.70 -5.68
C LEU A 45 -4.20 31.88 -6.28
N LYS A 46 -2.92 32.28 -6.11
CA LYS A 46 -1.80 31.63 -6.81
C LYS A 46 -0.52 31.38 -5.99
N SER A 47 -0.36 31.93 -4.79
CA SER A 47 0.88 31.71 -4.01
C SER A 47 0.77 32.12 -2.54
N VAL A 48 1.29 31.28 -1.63
CA VAL A 48 1.47 31.62 -0.21
C VAL A 48 2.95 31.88 0.05
N HIS A 49 3.26 33.07 0.58
CA HIS A 49 4.60 33.39 1.06
C HIS A 49 4.74 32.89 2.49
N ILE A 50 5.69 31.96 2.71
CA ILE A 50 5.97 31.42 4.03
C ILE A 50 7.48 31.41 4.23
N THR A 51 7.94 31.88 5.38
CA THR A 51 9.36 31.83 5.72
C THR A 51 9.66 30.45 6.30
N ILE A 52 10.55 29.71 5.65
CA ILE A 52 10.99 28.39 6.12
C ILE A 52 12.24 28.60 6.97
N ALA A 53 12.18 28.22 8.24
CA ALA A 53 13.31 28.27 9.17
C ALA A 53 13.79 26.85 9.49
N THR A 54 15.08 26.70 9.75
CA THR A 54 15.67 25.47 10.30
C THR A 54 16.60 25.84 11.46
N THR A 55 16.65 24.96 12.46
CA THR A 55 17.57 25.08 13.61
C THR A 55 18.94 24.49 13.29
N GLU A 56 19.08 23.78 12.16
CA GLU A 56 20.31 23.12 11.73
C GLU A 56 20.94 23.88 10.57
N PRO A 57 22.27 23.82 10.37
CA PRO A 57 22.92 24.43 9.21
C PRO A 57 22.27 23.93 7.91
N ILE A 58 21.93 24.85 6.99
CA ILE A 58 21.27 24.48 5.73
C ILE A 58 22.28 23.77 4.84
N VAL A 59 22.12 22.45 4.68
CA VAL A 59 22.95 21.64 3.78
C VAL A 59 22.45 21.78 2.34
N SER A 60 21.14 21.92 2.15
CA SER A 60 20.53 22.17 0.84
C SER A 60 19.17 22.86 0.97
N LYS A 61 18.80 23.69 -0.03
CA LYS A 61 17.48 24.34 -0.06
C LYS A 61 16.39 23.28 -0.39
N PRO A 62 15.36 23.10 0.45
CA PRO A 62 14.39 22.02 0.28
C PRO A 62 13.51 22.27 -0.95
N LYS A 63 13.31 21.23 -1.77
CA LYS A 63 12.38 21.26 -2.92
C LYS A 63 10.95 20.89 -2.52
N SER A 64 10.82 20.04 -1.51
CA SER A 64 9.54 19.56 -0.99
C SER A 64 9.64 19.28 0.50
N LEU A 65 8.64 19.72 1.25
CA LEU A 65 8.54 19.54 2.69
C LEU A 65 7.31 18.70 3.01
N VAL A 66 7.48 17.62 3.78
CA VAL A 66 6.41 16.67 4.10
C VAL A 66 6.14 16.66 5.60
N CYS A 67 4.86 16.54 5.95
CA CYS A 67 4.39 16.39 7.32
C CYS A 67 3.17 15.47 7.39
N VAL A 68 3.00 14.81 8.54
CA VAL A 68 1.81 14.02 8.85
C VAL A 68 1.03 14.76 9.93
N LEU A 69 -0.11 15.34 9.55
CA LEU A 69 -1.13 15.83 10.46
C LEU A 69 -2.03 14.67 10.89
N LYS A 70 -2.78 14.82 11.99
CA LYS A 70 -3.61 13.77 12.64
C LYS A 70 -4.35 12.82 11.68
N GLU A 71 -4.85 13.32 10.55
CA GLU A 71 -5.64 12.57 9.57
C GLU A 71 -5.12 12.68 8.13
N ASN A 72 -4.09 13.49 7.89
CA ASN A 72 -3.68 13.87 6.54
C ASN A 72 -2.16 13.90 6.41
N ARG A 73 -1.65 13.35 5.33
CA ARG A 73 -0.29 13.63 4.89
C ARG A 73 -0.30 14.88 4.04
N VAL A 74 0.50 15.86 4.41
CA VAL A 74 0.62 17.13 3.69
C VAL A 74 2.02 17.20 3.07
N GLU A 75 2.08 17.51 1.78
CA GLU A 75 3.31 17.81 1.05
C GLU A 75 3.25 19.25 0.54
N LEU A 76 4.21 20.08 0.96
CA LEU A 76 4.41 21.44 0.49
C LEU A 76 5.50 21.43 -0.57
N ARG A 77 5.18 21.87 -1.78
CA ARG A 77 6.19 22.06 -2.79
C ARG A 77 6.71 23.49 -2.78
N VAL A 78 8.03 23.61 -2.69
CA VAL A 78 8.73 24.88 -2.47
C VAL A 78 9.42 25.31 -3.77
N LYS A 79 9.25 26.56 -4.17
CA LYS A 79 9.92 27.18 -5.32
C LYS A 79 10.72 28.37 -4.85
N ALA A 80 11.99 28.44 -5.27
CA ALA A 80 12.81 29.62 -5.09
C ALA A 80 12.31 30.74 -6.02
N VAL A 81 12.00 31.90 -5.44
CA VAL A 81 11.61 33.09 -6.23
C VAL A 81 12.85 33.74 -6.84
N ASN A 82 13.98 33.69 -6.12
CA ASN A 82 15.25 34.21 -6.58
C ASN A 82 16.39 33.30 -6.06
N PRO A 83 17.15 32.62 -6.92
CA PRO A 83 18.26 31.77 -6.49
C PRO A 83 19.45 32.57 -5.93
N TYR A 84 19.49 33.89 -6.14
CA TYR A 84 20.57 34.80 -5.72
C TYR A 84 20.22 35.66 -4.50
N GLN A 85 19.02 35.50 -3.93
CA GLN A 85 18.65 36.08 -2.63
C GLN A 85 18.38 34.94 -1.66
N ASP A 86 18.93 35.02 -0.46
CA ASP A 86 18.88 33.92 0.50
C ASP A 86 17.55 33.80 1.28
N ASP A 87 16.64 34.77 1.14
CA ASP A 87 15.61 34.96 2.16
C ASP A 87 14.17 34.64 1.74
N LEU A 88 13.89 34.34 0.45
CA LEU A 88 12.50 34.20 -0.03
C LEU A 88 12.22 32.87 -0.75
N LEU A 89 11.59 31.95 -0.02
CA LEU A 89 11.00 30.71 -0.53
C LEU A 89 9.48 30.87 -0.65
N GLN A 90 8.90 30.47 -1.79
CA GLN A 90 7.47 30.54 -2.02
C GLN A 90 6.89 29.13 -2.12
N VAL A 91 5.81 28.86 -1.39
CA VAL A 91 5.06 27.61 -1.54
C VAL A 91 4.13 27.77 -2.72
N TYR A 92 4.35 26.96 -3.75
CA TYR A 92 3.57 27.03 -4.99
C TYR A 92 2.43 26.01 -5.04
N GLU A 93 2.50 24.97 -4.21
CA GLU A 93 1.49 23.93 -4.15
C GLU A 93 1.46 23.28 -2.76
N ILE A 94 0.24 23.19 -2.19
CA ILE A 94 -0.04 22.36 -1.02
C ILE A 94 -0.81 21.14 -1.52
N LEU A 95 -0.19 19.97 -1.40
CA LEU A 95 -0.81 18.69 -1.70
C LEU A 95 -1.27 18.06 -0.40
N ILE A 96 -2.52 17.61 -0.38
CA ILE A 96 -3.07 16.85 0.73
C ILE A 96 -3.42 15.48 0.20
N GLU A 97 -2.81 14.49 0.83
CA GLU A 97 -3.18 13.11 0.68
C GLU A 97 -3.92 12.72 1.97
N PRO A 98 -5.19 12.29 1.88
CA PRO A 98 -5.79 11.60 3.01
C PRO A 98 -4.88 10.42 3.32
N LEU A 99 -4.48 10.27 4.58
CA LEU A 99 -3.89 9.01 4.98
C LEU A 99 -4.89 7.91 4.61
N GLU A 100 -4.40 6.75 4.19
CA GLU A 100 -5.28 5.57 4.13
C GLU A 100 -6.01 5.53 5.47
N ARG A 101 -7.32 5.76 5.42
CA ARG A 101 -8.13 5.65 6.63
C ARG A 101 -7.92 4.21 7.06
N SER A 102 -7.21 4.02 8.17
CA SER A 102 -7.28 2.77 8.91
C SER A 102 -8.76 2.44 8.99
N ALA A 103 -9.15 1.31 8.40
CA ALA A 103 -10.55 0.87 8.34
C ALA A 103 -11.19 1.13 9.71
N LYS A 104 -12.44 1.61 9.75
CA LYS A 104 -13.13 1.88 11.02
C LYS A 104 -12.90 0.70 11.96
N ARG A 105 -12.44 0.97 13.19
CA ARG A 105 -12.15 -0.06 14.18
C ARG A 105 -13.14 0.07 15.33
N ALA A 106 -13.63 -1.05 15.82
CA ALA A 106 -14.36 -1.11 17.09
C ALA A 106 -13.44 -1.61 18.18
N ALA A 107 -13.53 -1.01 19.36
CA ALA A 107 -12.92 -1.55 20.56
C ALA A 107 -13.65 -2.85 20.95
N ILE A 108 -12.92 -3.80 21.49
CA ILE A 108 -13.43 -5.07 21.97
C ILE A 108 -12.99 -5.21 23.43
N GLU A 109 -13.95 -5.60 24.27
CA GLU A 109 -13.71 -6.01 25.65
C GLU A 109 -13.97 -7.52 25.76
N ASP A 110 -13.33 -8.16 26.74
CA ASP A 110 -13.56 -9.57 27.11
C ASP A 110 -13.26 -10.65 26.05
N ILE A 111 -12.58 -10.30 24.96
CA ILE A 111 -12.08 -11.28 23.98
C ILE A 111 -10.56 -11.45 24.15
N SER A 112 -10.14 -12.70 24.24
CA SER A 112 -8.72 -13.07 24.27
C SER A 112 -8.34 -13.89 23.06
N ALA A 113 -7.14 -13.65 22.56
CA ALA A 113 -6.46 -14.53 21.63
C ALA A 113 -5.55 -15.49 22.41
N TYR A 114 -5.52 -16.74 21.97
CA TYR A 114 -4.78 -17.83 22.59
C TYR A 114 -3.64 -18.29 21.68
N GLU A 115 -2.60 -18.85 22.29
CA GLU A 115 -1.44 -19.42 21.59
C GLU A 115 -0.90 -18.54 20.46
N PHE A 116 -0.62 -17.27 20.74
CA PHE A 116 -0.05 -16.38 19.74
C PHE A 116 1.36 -16.87 19.39
N LYS A 117 1.51 -17.34 18.16
CA LYS A 117 2.72 -17.90 17.59
C LYS A 117 3.22 -17.03 16.44
N MET A 118 4.51 -17.06 16.22
CA MET A 118 5.13 -16.37 15.10
C MET A 118 6.23 -17.23 14.48
N ALA A 119 6.29 -17.25 13.16
CA ALA A 119 7.37 -17.88 12.42
C ALA A 119 8.42 -16.83 11.99
N GLN A 120 9.61 -17.30 11.63
CA GLN A 120 10.59 -16.43 10.98
C GLN A 120 10.10 -16.02 9.58
N THR A 121 10.29 -14.76 9.21
CA THR A 121 10.01 -14.28 7.86
C THR A 121 10.95 -14.95 6.87
N ALA A 122 10.40 -15.62 5.86
CA ALA A 122 11.19 -16.16 4.77
C ALA A 122 11.72 -15.02 3.88
N ASP A 123 13.01 -15.07 3.52
CA ASP A 123 13.55 -14.19 2.49
C ASP A 123 13.13 -14.68 1.10
N LEU A 124 11.91 -14.35 0.72
CA LEU A 124 11.34 -14.73 -0.58
C LEU A 124 12.17 -14.20 -1.76
N GLY A 125 12.82 -13.03 -1.62
CA GLY A 125 13.67 -12.48 -2.68
C GLY A 125 14.81 -13.44 -3.02
N THR A 126 15.51 -13.89 -1.98
CA THR A 126 16.58 -14.88 -2.11
C THR A 126 16.06 -16.24 -2.60
N VAL A 127 14.93 -16.72 -2.08
CA VAL A 127 14.34 -17.99 -2.51
C VAL A 127 14.01 -17.96 -4.01
N ILE A 128 13.37 -16.89 -4.48
CA ILE A 128 12.99 -16.70 -5.88
C ILE A 128 14.23 -16.52 -6.75
N SER A 129 15.25 -15.77 -6.31
CA SER A 129 16.46 -15.54 -7.10
C SER A 129 17.34 -16.78 -7.23
N ILE A 130 17.45 -17.60 -6.18
CA ILE A 130 18.33 -18.79 -6.16
C ILE A 130 17.63 -20.01 -6.75
N TYR A 131 16.39 -20.27 -6.35
CA TYR A 131 15.69 -21.52 -6.68
C TYR A 131 14.62 -21.35 -7.75
N GLY A 132 14.30 -20.11 -8.14
CA GLY A 132 13.27 -19.81 -9.10
C GLY A 132 11.89 -20.32 -8.68
N LYS A 133 11.16 -20.90 -9.64
CA LYS A 133 9.82 -21.46 -9.41
C LYS A 133 9.94 -22.87 -8.81
N THR A 134 9.96 -22.95 -7.49
CA THR A 134 9.83 -24.23 -6.76
C THR A 134 8.45 -24.85 -6.99
N SER A 135 8.28 -26.14 -6.65
CA SER A 135 6.97 -26.81 -6.72
C SER A 135 5.90 -26.12 -5.87
N ILE A 136 6.28 -25.68 -4.66
CA ILE A 136 5.42 -24.94 -3.73
C ILE A 136 4.97 -23.62 -4.37
N ILE A 137 5.92 -22.84 -4.92
CA ILE A 137 5.62 -21.59 -5.61
C ILE A 137 4.66 -21.85 -6.77
N ASN A 138 4.93 -22.85 -7.62
CA ASN A 138 4.07 -23.17 -8.76
C ASN A 138 2.65 -23.58 -8.37
N GLN A 139 2.48 -24.33 -7.28
CA GLN A 139 1.15 -24.70 -6.80
C GLN A 139 0.34 -23.46 -6.39
N ILE A 140 0.97 -22.57 -5.59
CA ILE A 140 0.34 -21.32 -5.14
C ILE A 140 0.03 -20.42 -6.34
N LEU A 141 0.96 -20.29 -7.30
CA LEU A 141 0.77 -19.53 -8.52
C LEU A 141 -0.48 -19.97 -9.31
N ASN A 142 -0.62 -21.28 -9.55
CA ASN A 142 -1.71 -21.80 -10.35
C ASN A 142 -3.07 -21.57 -9.68
N GLN A 143 -3.14 -21.80 -8.37
CA GLN A 143 -4.36 -21.53 -7.59
C GLN A 143 -4.73 -20.03 -7.64
N TRP A 144 -3.73 -19.16 -7.49
CA TRP A 144 -3.92 -17.71 -7.50
C TRP A 144 -4.32 -17.15 -8.87
N GLN A 145 -3.75 -17.67 -9.95
CA GLN A 145 -4.13 -17.28 -11.31
C GLN A 145 -5.60 -17.59 -11.57
N VAL A 146 -6.05 -18.81 -11.26
CA VAL A 146 -7.45 -19.21 -11.42
C VAL A 146 -8.38 -18.36 -10.56
N HIS A 147 -8.00 -18.11 -9.30
CA HIS A 147 -8.81 -17.29 -8.39
C HIS A 147 -8.97 -15.85 -8.91
N LEU A 148 -7.88 -15.20 -9.31
CA LEU A 148 -7.94 -13.84 -9.83
C LEU A 148 -8.74 -13.77 -11.15
N GLU A 149 -8.61 -14.77 -12.04
CA GLU A 149 -9.39 -14.82 -13.28
C GLU A 149 -10.91 -14.88 -12.99
N GLN A 150 -11.33 -15.72 -12.06
CA GLN A 150 -12.74 -15.84 -11.66
C GLN A 150 -13.28 -14.54 -11.05
N VAL A 151 -12.52 -13.95 -10.13
CA VAL A 151 -12.95 -12.73 -9.42
C VAL A 151 -12.99 -11.52 -10.34
N LEU A 152 -11.99 -11.34 -11.21
CA LEU A 152 -12.01 -10.22 -12.17
C LEU A 152 -13.16 -10.36 -13.17
N THR A 153 -13.48 -11.59 -13.58
CA THR A 153 -14.64 -11.85 -14.45
C THR A 153 -15.96 -11.48 -13.75
N SER A 154 -16.11 -11.75 -12.46
CA SER A 154 -17.32 -11.36 -11.71
C SER A 154 -17.44 -9.84 -11.51
N TYR A 155 -16.33 -9.10 -11.56
CA TYR A 155 -16.31 -7.63 -11.59
C TYR A 155 -16.54 -7.04 -12.99
N GLY A 156 -16.90 -7.85 -13.99
CA GLY A 156 -17.24 -7.37 -15.33
C GLY A 156 -16.04 -7.10 -16.22
N TYR A 157 -14.85 -7.59 -15.86
CA TYR A 157 -13.68 -7.56 -16.74
C TYR A 157 -13.67 -8.79 -17.65
N PHE A 158 -13.32 -8.61 -18.92
CA PHE A 158 -13.12 -9.72 -19.84
C PHE A 158 -11.64 -10.14 -19.80
N ILE A 159 -11.31 -11.11 -18.96
CA ILE A 159 -9.93 -11.58 -18.80
C ILE A 159 -9.72 -12.86 -19.61
N LYS A 160 -8.76 -12.83 -20.53
CA LYS A 160 -8.33 -14.02 -21.29
C LYS A 160 -7.44 -14.91 -20.43
N ARG A 161 -6.50 -14.30 -19.71
CA ARG A 161 -5.49 -15.00 -18.91
C ARG A 161 -4.84 -14.07 -17.90
N ILE A 162 -4.43 -14.63 -16.77
CA ILE A 162 -3.53 -13.98 -15.82
C ILE A 162 -2.20 -14.75 -15.77
N HIS A 163 -1.11 -14.02 -15.95
CA HIS A 163 0.25 -14.52 -15.75
C HIS A 163 0.87 -13.86 -14.53
N ILE A 164 1.70 -14.61 -13.80
CA ILE A 164 2.46 -14.08 -12.67
C ILE A 164 3.94 -14.32 -12.98
N GLY A 165 4.64 -13.21 -13.18
CA GLY A 165 6.09 -13.17 -13.39
C GLY A 165 6.81 -12.87 -12.08
N PHE A 166 8.04 -13.37 -11.95
CA PHE A 166 8.91 -13.08 -10.82
C PHE A 166 10.14 -12.28 -11.26
N TYR A 167 10.69 -11.50 -10.33
CA TYR A 167 11.95 -10.82 -10.51
C TYR A 167 13.10 -11.82 -10.41
N TYR A 168 13.61 -12.25 -11.56
CA TYR A 168 14.90 -12.93 -11.63
C TYR A 168 16.01 -11.89 -11.73
N ALA A 169 17.16 -12.13 -11.10
CA ALA A 169 18.34 -11.25 -11.17
C ALA A 169 18.96 -11.12 -12.58
N VAL A 170 18.28 -11.63 -13.63
CA VAL A 170 18.74 -11.63 -15.01
C VAL A 170 17.80 -10.73 -15.84
N ASP A 171 18.17 -9.46 -15.89
CA ASP A 171 17.77 -8.42 -16.85
C ASP A 171 16.42 -8.56 -17.56
N THR A 172 15.41 -7.90 -17.00
CA THR A 172 14.29 -7.40 -17.80
C THR A 172 14.16 -5.91 -17.57
N GLN A 173 14.35 -5.10 -18.64
CA GLN A 173 14.20 -3.65 -18.60
C GLN A 173 12.83 -3.23 -18.02
N LEU A 174 11.79 -4.05 -18.24
CA LEU A 174 10.49 -3.90 -17.61
C LEU A 174 10.57 -3.95 -16.08
N MET A 175 11.34 -4.88 -15.51
CA MET A 175 11.45 -5.05 -14.06
C MET A 175 12.29 -3.98 -13.39
N GLU A 176 13.40 -3.53 -13.99
CA GLU A 176 14.14 -2.35 -13.51
C GLU A 176 13.23 -1.11 -13.48
N ALA A 177 12.38 -0.98 -14.50
CA ALA A 177 11.48 0.13 -14.61
C ALA A 177 10.30 0.02 -13.61
N LEU A 178 9.82 -1.20 -13.31
CA LEU A 178 8.85 -1.45 -12.22
C LEU A 178 9.47 -1.19 -10.84
N ALA A 179 10.74 -1.56 -10.61
CA ALA A 179 11.44 -1.35 -9.35
C ALA A 179 11.66 0.14 -9.05
N THR A 180 11.84 0.97 -10.09
CA THR A 180 12.05 2.42 -9.96
C THR A 180 10.76 3.24 -10.01
N SER A 181 9.64 2.65 -10.45
CA SER A 181 8.33 3.30 -10.48
C SER A 181 7.70 3.25 -9.09
N ARG A 182 7.69 4.39 -8.38
CA ARG A 182 7.01 4.52 -7.07
C ARG A 182 5.48 4.53 -7.15
N ALA A 183 4.90 4.30 -8.34
CA ALA A 183 3.46 4.23 -8.54
C ALA A 183 3.11 2.97 -9.34
N PRO A 184 2.21 2.11 -8.84
CA PRO A 184 1.62 1.08 -9.68
C PRO A 184 0.77 1.76 -10.77
N TYR A 185 0.85 1.26 -12.02
CA TYR A 185 -0.21 1.04 -13.03
C TYR A 185 0.27 1.12 -14.46
N TYR A 186 0.02 0.05 -15.24
CA TYR A 186 0.17 0.07 -16.69
C TYR A 186 -0.89 -0.79 -17.38
N VAL A 187 -2.01 -0.16 -17.77
CA VAL A 187 -2.93 -0.71 -18.78
C VAL A 187 -2.41 -0.29 -20.15
N ARG A 188 -2.13 -1.26 -21.01
CA ARG A 188 -1.69 -1.08 -22.39
C ARG A 188 -2.78 -1.57 -23.33
N ASP A 189 -3.41 -0.66 -24.05
CA ASP A 189 -4.25 -0.99 -25.21
C ASP A 189 -3.32 -1.11 -26.42
N ALA A 190 -3.09 -2.32 -26.91
CA ALA A 190 -2.16 -2.58 -27.99
C ALA A 190 -2.61 -1.92 -29.31
N ASN A 191 -3.92 -1.74 -29.51
CA ASN A 191 -4.47 -1.08 -30.69
C ASN A 191 -4.26 0.44 -30.60
N ARG A 192 -4.53 1.04 -29.44
CA ARG A 192 -4.37 2.48 -29.25
C ARG A 192 -2.93 2.90 -28.97
N ARG A 193 -2.05 1.96 -28.59
CA ARG A 193 -0.68 2.19 -28.13
C ARG A 193 -0.60 3.15 -26.93
N ILE A 194 -1.66 3.20 -26.12
CA ILE A 194 -1.77 4.09 -24.94
C ILE A 194 -1.33 3.33 -23.69
N PHE A 195 -0.59 4.03 -22.82
CA PHE A 195 -0.19 3.58 -21.49
C PHE A 195 -0.82 4.47 -20.44
N TYR A 196 -1.54 3.87 -19.49
CA TYR A 196 -2.12 4.61 -18.36
C TYR A 196 -1.27 4.39 -17.10
N THR A 197 -0.69 5.47 -16.58
CA THR A 197 0.22 5.48 -15.41
C THR A 197 -0.27 6.52 -14.43
N ASP A 198 -0.39 6.19 -13.15
CA ASP A 198 -0.90 7.16 -12.17
C ASP A 198 0.27 7.91 -11.49
N ARG A 199 0.70 9.00 -12.14
CA ARG A 199 1.35 10.17 -11.51
C ARG A 199 2.74 9.98 -10.87
N GLY A 200 3.70 9.49 -11.67
CA GLY A 200 5.13 9.64 -11.37
C GLY A 200 6.05 9.04 -12.43
N PHE A 201 6.23 9.74 -13.56
CA PHE A 201 7.21 9.47 -14.62
C PHE A 201 7.62 8.00 -14.82
N PHE A 202 6.71 7.21 -15.36
CA PHE A 202 7.12 6.26 -16.38
C PHE A 202 6.76 6.87 -17.72
N SER A 203 7.67 7.71 -18.18
CA SER A 203 7.71 7.92 -19.62
C SER A 203 8.22 6.61 -20.21
N PRO A 204 7.61 6.07 -21.27
CA PRO A 204 8.26 5.02 -22.06
C PRO A 204 9.64 5.43 -22.57
N LYS A 205 10.09 6.69 -22.39
CA LYS A 205 11.48 7.15 -22.58
C LYS A 205 12.54 6.48 -21.67
N LYS A 206 12.17 5.89 -20.53
CA LYS A 206 13.12 5.12 -19.70
C LYS A 206 13.39 3.71 -20.26
N LEU A 207 12.39 3.13 -20.91
CA LEU A 207 12.60 1.96 -21.76
C LEU A 207 13.13 2.47 -23.10
N SER A 208 13.95 1.69 -23.79
CA SER A 208 14.26 2.06 -25.17
C SER A 208 12.98 2.04 -25.99
N GLU A 209 12.75 3.05 -26.83
CA GLU A 209 11.57 3.10 -27.70
C GLU A 209 11.51 1.84 -28.60
N ILE A 210 12.68 1.31 -28.96
CA ILE A 210 12.85 0.03 -29.67
C ILE A 210 12.27 -1.12 -28.86
N TYR A 211 12.57 -1.22 -27.56
CA TYR A 211 12.02 -2.26 -26.70
C TYR A 211 10.51 -2.13 -26.54
N VAL A 212 9.99 -0.91 -26.33
CA VAL A 212 8.55 -0.67 -26.21
C VAL A 212 7.83 -1.07 -27.50
N ARG A 213 8.38 -0.71 -28.66
CA ARG A 213 7.85 -1.10 -29.98
C ARG A 213 7.92 -2.61 -30.18
N SER A 214 9.07 -3.24 -29.96
CA SER A 214 9.25 -4.69 -30.06
C SER A 214 8.27 -5.47 -29.18
N TYR A 215 8.07 -5.03 -27.93
CA TYR A 215 7.12 -5.65 -27.03
C TYR A 215 5.66 -5.36 -27.43
N LEU A 216 5.36 -4.19 -28.04
CA LEU A 216 4.02 -3.87 -28.58
C LEU A 216 3.72 -4.81 -29.76
N ASP A 217 4.68 -4.91 -30.68
CA ASP A 217 4.59 -5.75 -31.87
C ASP A 217 4.42 -7.21 -31.48
N SER A 218 5.12 -7.68 -30.43
CA SER A 218 4.91 -9.02 -29.86
C SER A 218 3.48 -9.23 -29.33
N LEU A 219 2.90 -8.27 -28.62
CA LEU A 219 1.50 -8.39 -28.15
C LEU A 219 0.50 -8.38 -29.30
N LEU A 220 0.74 -7.55 -30.33
CA LEU A 220 -0.08 -7.49 -31.55
C LEU A 220 0.00 -8.81 -32.33
N LEU A 221 1.19 -9.39 -32.48
CA LEU A 221 1.40 -10.72 -33.09
C LEU A 221 0.63 -11.82 -32.32
N ASN A 222 0.51 -11.67 -31.00
CA ASN A 222 -0.25 -12.58 -30.14
C ASN A 222 -1.76 -12.30 -30.07
N ASN A 223 -2.29 -11.36 -30.90
CA ASN A 223 -3.69 -10.93 -30.92
C ASN A 223 -4.23 -10.48 -29.55
N VAL A 224 -3.37 -9.91 -28.71
CA VAL A 224 -3.76 -9.36 -27.41
C VAL A 224 -4.23 -7.92 -27.61
N LYS A 225 -5.43 -7.58 -27.12
CA LYS A 225 -5.98 -6.22 -27.27
C LYS A 225 -5.63 -5.32 -26.09
N SER A 226 -5.61 -5.85 -24.87
CA SER A 226 -5.12 -5.09 -23.74
C SER A 226 -4.41 -5.93 -22.68
N THR A 227 -3.51 -5.29 -21.93
CA THR A 227 -2.73 -5.93 -20.86
C THR A 227 -2.53 -4.97 -19.71
N LEU A 228 -2.80 -5.41 -18.48
CA LEU A 228 -2.51 -4.69 -17.25
C LEU A 228 -1.34 -5.36 -16.52
N ILE A 229 -0.29 -4.60 -16.24
CA ILE A 229 0.86 -5.05 -15.45
C ILE A 229 0.82 -4.37 -14.08
N PHE A 230 0.77 -5.19 -13.03
CA PHE A 230 0.71 -4.75 -11.63
C PHE A 230 1.88 -5.35 -10.83
N PRO A 231 2.84 -4.55 -10.35
CA PRO A 231 3.96 -5.07 -9.57
C PRO A 231 3.53 -5.45 -8.15
N PHE A 232 4.11 -6.52 -7.59
CA PHE A 232 3.95 -6.87 -6.19
C PHE A 232 5.31 -6.98 -5.47
N PHE A 233 5.31 -6.62 -4.20
CA PHE A 233 6.52 -6.44 -3.40
C PHE A 233 6.45 -7.29 -2.13
N SER A 234 7.60 -7.66 -1.60
CA SER A 234 7.71 -8.27 -0.28
C SER A 234 7.31 -7.28 0.81
N ASN A 235 7.11 -7.77 2.02
CA ASN A 235 6.91 -6.92 3.20
C ASN A 235 8.06 -5.93 3.41
N GLY A 236 9.29 -6.33 3.11
CA GLY A 236 10.48 -5.48 3.10
C GLY A 236 10.57 -4.49 1.92
N LYS A 237 9.52 -4.37 1.11
CA LYS A 237 9.43 -3.51 -0.09
C LYS A 237 10.42 -3.87 -1.20
N VAL A 238 10.86 -5.12 -1.26
CA VAL A 238 11.64 -5.65 -2.38
C VAL A 238 10.69 -6.08 -3.50
N LEU A 239 10.95 -5.70 -4.75
CA LEU A 239 10.14 -6.14 -5.88
C LEU A 239 10.29 -7.66 -6.05
N LEU A 240 9.18 -8.39 -5.88
CA LEU A 240 9.18 -9.84 -6.04
C LEU A 240 8.74 -10.26 -7.45
N GLY A 241 7.85 -9.49 -8.08
CA GLY A 241 7.28 -9.88 -9.37
C GLY A 241 6.16 -8.95 -9.83
N TYR A 242 5.35 -9.44 -10.77
CA TYR A 242 4.19 -8.74 -11.30
C TYR A 242 3.05 -9.69 -11.67
N PHE A 243 1.83 -9.18 -11.60
CA PHE A 243 0.65 -9.75 -12.24
C PHE A 243 0.48 -9.14 -13.63
N GLU A 244 0.36 -9.97 -14.64
CA GLU A 244 0.10 -9.60 -16.02
C GLU A 244 -1.29 -10.12 -16.40
N ILE A 245 -2.25 -9.21 -16.46
CA ILE A 245 -3.66 -9.49 -16.69
C ILE A 245 -3.95 -9.18 -18.16
N ILE A 246 -4.25 -10.22 -18.94
CA ILE A 246 -4.35 -10.15 -20.40
C ILE A 246 -5.81 -10.25 -20.83
N SER A 247 -6.21 -9.38 -21.75
CA SER A 247 -7.53 -9.40 -22.37
C SER A 247 -7.44 -9.38 -23.90
N ASN A 248 -8.36 -10.09 -24.55
CA ASN A 248 -8.57 -10.01 -26.00
C ASN A 248 -9.57 -8.89 -26.37
N LEU A 249 -9.98 -8.05 -25.41
CA LEU A 249 -10.77 -6.83 -25.61
C LEU A 249 -9.93 -5.60 -25.24
N PRO A 250 -10.16 -4.43 -25.85
CA PRO A 250 -9.55 -3.17 -25.41
C PRO A 250 -9.97 -2.86 -23.97
N ASP A 251 -9.14 -2.13 -23.23
CA ASP A 251 -9.45 -1.66 -21.87
C ASP A 251 -9.97 -2.76 -20.93
N LEU A 252 -9.32 -3.94 -20.98
CA LEU A 252 -9.68 -5.16 -20.24
C LEU A 252 -11.13 -5.63 -20.44
N GLY A 253 -11.79 -5.18 -21.51
CA GLY A 253 -13.20 -5.46 -21.79
C GLY A 253 -14.19 -4.70 -20.91
N ASN A 254 -13.72 -3.71 -20.14
CA ASN A 254 -14.56 -2.91 -19.25
C ASN A 254 -14.85 -1.54 -19.87
N SER A 255 -16.13 -1.24 -20.12
CA SER A 255 -16.58 0.00 -20.77
C SER A 255 -16.35 1.26 -19.93
N ILE A 256 -16.22 1.12 -18.62
CA ILE A 256 -15.95 2.27 -17.72
C ILE A 256 -14.51 2.76 -17.93
N LEU A 257 -13.57 1.86 -18.19
CA LEU A 257 -12.18 2.22 -18.49
C LEU A 257 -12.05 3.00 -19.81
N GLN A 258 -12.98 2.80 -20.75
CA GLN A 258 -13.05 3.58 -22.01
C GLN A 258 -13.57 5.00 -21.82
N SER A 259 -14.53 5.17 -20.91
CA SER A 259 -15.28 6.42 -20.77
C SER A 259 -14.73 7.32 -19.67
N ASN A 260 -14.24 6.77 -18.56
CA ASN A 260 -13.74 7.54 -17.42
C ASN A 260 -12.75 6.73 -16.56
N ILE A 261 -11.52 6.57 -17.06
CA ILE A 261 -10.48 5.79 -16.37
C ILE A 261 -10.09 6.33 -14.98
N GLU A 262 -10.15 7.66 -14.76
CA GLU A 262 -9.84 8.28 -13.46
C GLU A 262 -11.05 8.42 -12.53
N GLY A 263 -12.23 7.99 -13.00
CA GLY A 263 -13.49 8.04 -12.25
C GLY A 263 -13.49 7.15 -11.02
N SER A 264 -14.51 7.30 -10.17
CA SER A 264 -14.69 6.45 -8.99
C SER A 264 -14.86 4.96 -9.32
N GLU A 265 -15.33 4.66 -10.53
CA GLU A 265 -15.50 3.31 -11.06
C GLU A 265 -14.46 2.98 -12.15
N GLY A 266 -13.49 3.86 -12.35
CA GLY A 266 -12.42 3.70 -13.34
C GLY A 266 -11.40 2.65 -12.91
N ILE A 267 -10.13 2.86 -13.23
CA ILE A 267 -9.10 1.85 -12.95
C ILE A 267 -8.86 1.71 -11.44
N GLY A 268 -8.94 2.80 -10.66
CA GLY A 268 -8.54 2.85 -9.25
C GLY A 268 -9.04 1.68 -8.37
N PRO A 269 -10.34 1.36 -8.35
CA PRO A 269 -10.89 0.24 -7.59
C PRO A 269 -10.28 -1.12 -7.95
N LEU A 270 -10.10 -1.42 -9.25
CA LEU A 270 -9.50 -2.68 -9.70
C LEU A 270 -8.16 -2.90 -9.02
N LEU A 271 -7.43 -1.83 -8.76
CA LEU A 271 -6.07 -1.98 -8.37
C LEU A 271 -5.72 -1.61 -6.95
N ALA A 272 -6.64 -0.97 -6.23
CA ALA A 272 -6.78 -1.23 -4.81
C ALA A 272 -7.05 -2.73 -4.54
N PHE A 273 -7.90 -3.37 -5.35
CA PHE A 273 -8.14 -4.80 -5.25
C PHE A 273 -6.87 -5.64 -5.56
N LEU A 274 -6.15 -5.33 -6.65
CA LEU A 274 -4.90 -6.03 -6.96
C LEU A 274 -3.82 -5.83 -5.90
N ASP A 275 -3.74 -4.67 -5.25
CA ASP A 275 -2.82 -4.42 -4.14
C ASP A 275 -3.14 -5.32 -2.94
N GLN A 276 -4.42 -5.39 -2.56
CA GLN A 276 -4.88 -6.29 -1.50
C GLN A 276 -4.59 -7.76 -1.83
N LYS A 277 -4.82 -8.16 -3.09
CA LYS A 277 -4.54 -9.54 -3.54
C LYS A 277 -3.06 -9.83 -3.69
N ALA A 278 -2.24 -8.84 -4.03
CA ALA A 278 -0.80 -8.96 -4.03
C ALA A 278 -0.26 -9.23 -2.61
N GLU A 279 -0.78 -8.51 -1.61
CA GLU A 279 -0.42 -8.74 -0.23
C GLU A 279 -0.82 -10.14 0.26
N GLU A 280 -2.05 -10.57 -0.05
CA GLU A 280 -2.54 -11.91 0.27
C GLU A 280 -1.68 -12.99 -0.40
N PHE A 281 -1.32 -12.80 -1.67
CA PHE A 281 -0.43 -13.69 -2.42
C PHE A 281 0.96 -13.80 -1.79
N VAL A 282 1.57 -12.67 -1.43
CA VAL A 282 2.89 -12.63 -0.77
C VAL A 282 2.83 -13.34 0.58
N PHE A 283 1.78 -13.10 1.36
CA PHE A 283 1.57 -13.83 2.61
C PHE A 283 1.48 -15.33 2.39
N GLN A 284 0.74 -15.81 1.37
CA GLN A 284 0.63 -17.25 1.09
C GLN A 284 1.99 -17.88 0.74
N LEU A 285 2.83 -17.16 0.01
CA LEU A 285 4.21 -17.59 -0.25
C LEU A 285 5.02 -17.67 1.05
N GLU A 286 5.04 -16.61 1.86
CA GLU A 286 5.77 -16.59 3.13
C GLU A 286 5.28 -17.69 4.08
N PHE A 287 3.95 -17.87 4.16
CA PHE A 287 3.31 -18.87 5.00
C PHE A 287 3.68 -20.30 4.58
N ALA A 288 3.75 -20.59 3.28
CA ALA A 288 4.16 -21.91 2.80
C ALA A 288 5.63 -22.24 3.10
N TYR A 289 6.47 -21.22 3.30
CA TYR A 289 7.86 -21.37 3.71
C TYR A 289 8.08 -21.19 5.22
N ALA A 290 7.03 -20.85 5.98
CA ALA A 290 7.12 -20.65 7.41
C ALA A 290 7.43 -21.98 8.12
N LYS A 291 8.57 -21.99 8.81
CA LYS A 291 9.02 -23.09 9.68
C LYS A 291 9.19 -22.59 11.10
N ASP A 292 9.26 -23.53 12.04
CA ASP A 292 9.64 -23.27 13.43
C ASP A 292 8.78 -22.20 14.11
N TRP A 293 7.47 -22.44 14.16
CA TRP A 293 6.51 -21.56 14.83
C TRP A 293 6.79 -21.48 16.33
N GLU A 294 7.20 -20.31 16.79
CA GLU A 294 7.51 -20.05 18.19
C GLU A 294 6.28 -19.46 18.90
N THR A 295 5.90 -20.04 20.04
CA THR A 295 4.83 -19.48 20.88
C THR A 295 5.39 -18.30 21.67
N LEU A 296 4.94 -17.09 21.35
CA LEU A 296 5.38 -15.88 22.05
C LEU A 296 4.55 -15.64 23.32
N ILE A 297 3.26 -15.94 23.28
CA ILE A 297 2.37 -15.83 24.44
C ILE A 297 1.21 -16.82 24.37
N ARG A 298 0.78 -17.32 25.54
CA ARG A 298 -0.35 -18.25 25.63
C ARG A 298 -1.71 -17.58 25.57
N THR A 299 -1.83 -16.37 26.11
CA THR A 299 -3.10 -15.63 26.15
C THR A 299 -2.81 -14.14 26.13
N THR A 300 -3.52 -13.41 25.26
CA THR A 300 -3.40 -11.96 25.14
C THR A 300 -4.76 -11.35 24.87
N PRO A 301 -5.11 -10.20 25.48
CA PRO A 301 -6.35 -9.53 25.18
C PRO A 301 -6.35 -8.99 23.73
N VAL A 302 -7.50 -9.15 23.08
CA VAL A 302 -7.83 -8.48 21.82
C VAL A 302 -8.45 -7.13 22.17
N ARG A 303 -7.90 -6.05 21.63
CA ARG A 303 -8.32 -4.68 21.95
C ARG A 303 -9.29 -4.09 20.94
N ASP A 304 -9.10 -4.42 19.67
CA ASP A 304 -9.88 -3.84 18.60
C ASP A 304 -9.90 -4.73 17.36
N ILE A 305 -10.93 -4.53 16.53
CA ILE A 305 -11.11 -5.20 15.24
C ILE A 305 -11.47 -4.19 14.17
N SER A 306 -10.93 -4.36 12.95
CA SER A 306 -11.33 -3.59 11.78
C SER A 306 -12.70 -4.01 11.27
N GLN A 307 -13.36 -3.10 10.55
CA GLN A 307 -14.69 -3.29 9.97
C GLN A 307 -14.87 -4.57 9.14
N ASP A 308 -13.85 -4.99 8.41
CA ASP A 308 -13.87 -6.20 7.59
C ASP A 308 -13.49 -7.47 8.37
N GLY A 309 -13.24 -7.36 9.68
CA GLY A 309 -12.80 -8.47 10.53
C GLY A 309 -11.38 -8.96 10.26
N ARG A 310 -10.62 -8.29 9.37
CA ARG A 310 -9.30 -8.76 8.93
C ARG A 310 -8.13 -8.11 9.67
N GLY A 311 -8.36 -7.05 10.43
CA GLY A 311 -7.33 -6.35 11.19
C GLY A 311 -7.63 -6.46 12.67
N ILE A 312 -6.76 -7.12 13.44
CA ILE A 312 -6.93 -7.27 14.90
C ILE A 312 -5.81 -6.56 15.66
N GLY A 313 -6.17 -5.77 16.66
CA GLY A 313 -5.26 -5.18 17.62
C GLY A 313 -5.15 -6.03 18.88
N MET A 314 -3.95 -6.32 19.35
CA MET A 314 -3.69 -7.06 20.60
C MET A 314 -2.71 -6.30 21.49
N SER A 315 -2.75 -6.57 22.80
CA SER A 315 -1.81 -5.98 23.76
C SER A 315 -1.01 -7.05 24.49
N LEU A 316 0.28 -7.09 24.22
CA LEU A 316 1.23 -8.02 24.81
C LEU A 316 1.89 -7.42 26.06
N PRO A 317 2.18 -8.22 27.08
CA PRO A 317 2.93 -7.78 28.25
C PRO A 317 4.40 -7.48 27.92
N ALA A 318 5.03 -6.67 28.77
CA ALA A 318 6.47 -6.40 28.75
C ALA A 318 7.29 -7.70 28.73
N GLY A 319 8.42 -7.69 28.03
CA GLY A 319 9.34 -8.84 27.98
C GLY A 319 8.96 -9.94 26.98
N THR A 320 7.83 -9.81 26.28
CA THR A 320 7.55 -10.64 25.09
C THR A 320 8.61 -10.33 24.03
N ASN A 321 9.30 -11.35 23.48
CA ASN A 321 10.36 -11.19 22.47
C ASN A 321 9.81 -10.84 21.07
N ILE A 322 8.91 -9.85 21.02
CA ILE A 322 8.27 -9.35 19.81
C ILE A 322 8.95 -8.10 19.26
N GLU A 323 9.61 -7.30 20.11
CA GLU A 323 10.28 -6.06 19.69
C GLU A 323 11.40 -6.31 18.67
N ASN A 324 12.02 -7.50 18.71
CA ASN A 324 13.07 -7.90 17.77
C ASN A 324 12.54 -8.52 16.47
N ARG A 325 11.22 -8.56 16.27
CA ARG A 325 10.59 -9.25 15.14
C ARG A 325 10.27 -8.27 14.02
N ALA A 326 10.45 -8.73 12.78
CA ALA A 326 10.20 -7.91 11.61
C ALA A 326 8.69 -7.74 11.37
N LEU A 327 8.27 -6.53 10.99
CA LEU A 327 6.94 -6.33 10.41
C LEU A 327 6.84 -7.17 9.13
N GLY A 328 5.67 -7.76 8.90
CA GLY A 328 5.40 -8.73 7.86
C GLY A 328 5.55 -10.18 8.30
N SER A 329 6.17 -10.46 9.45
CA SER A 329 6.34 -11.84 9.95
C SER A 329 5.01 -12.60 10.01
N PRO A 330 4.96 -13.87 9.54
CA PRO A 330 3.78 -14.70 9.68
C PRO A 330 3.45 -14.95 11.15
N VAL A 331 2.21 -14.69 11.53
CA VAL A 331 1.66 -14.91 12.86
C VAL A 331 0.50 -15.89 12.79
N SER A 332 0.27 -16.61 13.89
CA SER A 332 -0.94 -17.38 14.10
C SER A 332 -1.43 -17.21 15.52
N PHE A 333 -2.74 -17.30 15.71
CA PHE A 333 -3.37 -17.22 17.02
C PHE A 333 -4.74 -17.88 16.96
N GLN A 334 -5.24 -18.30 18.12
CA GLN A 334 -6.53 -18.93 18.25
C GLN A 334 -7.54 -17.97 18.88
N MET A 335 -8.78 -18.02 18.42
CA MET A 335 -9.91 -17.41 19.12
C MET A 335 -11.03 -18.44 19.25
N VAL A 336 -11.78 -18.35 20.33
CA VAL A 336 -12.97 -19.19 20.54
C VAL A 336 -14.18 -18.43 20.04
N ILE A 337 -14.87 -18.99 19.04
CA ILE A 337 -16.10 -18.44 18.47
C ILE A 337 -17.17 -19.52 18.62
N ASN A 338 -18.31 -19.19 19.23
CA ASN A 338 -19.41 -20.13 19.48
C ASN A 338 -18.93 -21.45 20.12
N SER A 339 -18.09 -21.34 21.16
CA SER A 339 -17.50 -22.48 21.89
C SER A 339 -16.57 -23.38 21.06
N SER A 340 -16.20 -22.97 19.84
CA SER A 340 -15.27 -23.71 18.98
C SER A 340 -13.97 -22.93 18.78
N PRO A 341 -12.80 -23.58 18.85
CA PRO A 341 -11.53 -22.92 18.55
C PRO A 341 -11.35 -22.76 17.03
N TYR A 342 -10.88 -21.58 16.64
CA TYR A 342 -10.50 -21.21 15.28
C TYR A 342 -9.08 -20.68 15.29
N THR A 343 -8.23 -21.19 14.40
CA THR A 343 -6.85 -20.73 14.24
C THR A 343 -6.78 -19.77 13.07
N PHE A 344 -6.39 -18.53 13.35
CA PHE A 344 -6.21 -17.48 12.35
C PHE A 344 -4.74 -17.33 12.00
N PHE A 345 -4.47 -17.06 10.73
CA PHE A 345 -3.13 -16.82 10.23
C PHE A 345 -3.07 -15.47 9.53
N GLY A 346 -2.00 -14.75 9.80
CA GLY A 346 -1.86 -13.36 9.40
C GLY A 346 -0.42 -12.89 9.34
N SER A 347 -0.23 -11.59 9.12
CA SER A 347 1.07 -10.93 9.22
C SER A 347 1.06 -9.86 10.32
N LEU A 348 2.19 -9.71 10.99
CA LEU A 348 2.43 -8.62 11.94
C LEU A 348 2.54 -7.29 11.17
N ARG A 349 1.62 -6.35 11.38
CA ARG A 349 1.58 -5.08 10.63
C ARG A 349 2.12 -3.88 11.37
N SER A 350 1.94 -3.84 12.68
CA SER A 350 2.40 -2.71 13.47
C SER A 350 2.75 -3.14 14.88
N MET A 351 3.71 -2.44 15.46
CA MET A 351 4.05 -2.51 16.87
C MET A 351 4.13 -1.09 17.42
N LYS A 352 3.51 -0.83 18.55
CA LYS A 352 3.52 0.46 19.24
C LYS A 352 3.66 0.23 20.73
N LYS A 353 4.42 1.09 21.41
CA LYS A 353 4.45 1.07 22.88
C LYS A 353 3.04 1.40 23.41
N GLY A 354 2.54 0.57 24.31
CA GLY A 354 1.29 0.75 24.99
C GLY A 354 1.43 1.45 26.35
N GLU A 355 0.32 1.50 27.07
CA GLU A 355 0.29 1.99 28.45
C GLU A 355 0.86 0.90 29.37
N SER A 356 1.50 1.30 30.47
CA SER A 356 1.99 0.39 31.52
C SER A 356 2.94 -0.71 31.01
N ASP A 357 3.94 -0.33 30.21
CA ASP A 357 4.96 -1.22 29.63
C ASP A 357 4.43 -2.37 28.75
N SER A 358 3.19 -2.28 28.26
CA SER A 358 2.67 -3.18 27.23
C SER A 358 3.17 -2.83 25.82
N ILE A 359 3.12 -3.82 24.92
CA ILE A 359 3.36 -3.63 23.48
C ILE A 359 2.05 -3.91 22.75
N ASN A 360 1.56 -2.90 22.06
CA ASN A 360 0.39 -2.99 21.20
C ASN A 360 0.80 -3.46 19.83
N ILE A 361 0.23 -4.57 19.38
CA ILE A 361 0.47 -5.10 18.04
C ILE A 361 -0.79 -5.02 17.19
N GLY A 362 -0.59 -4.87 15.89
CA GLY A 362 -1.62 -4.96 14.88
C GLY A 362 -1.33 -6.14 13.97
N VAL A 363 -2.31 -6.99 13.74
CA VAL A 363 -2.23 -8.17 12.88
C VAL A 363 -3.21 -8.03 11.73
N GLN A 364 -2.76 -8.35 10.51
CA GLN A 364 -3.62 -8.52 9.35
C GLN A 364 -3.86 -10.00 9.11
N ILE A 365 -5.11 -10.44 9.12
CA ILE A 365 -5.55 -11.82 8.94
C ILE A 365 -5.87 -12.05 7.47
N PHE A 366 -5.31 -13.14 6.94
CA PHE A 366 -5.56 -13.56 5.56
C PHE A 366 -6.40 -14.83 5.48
N GLN A 367 -6.21 -15.74 6.42
CA GLN A 367 -6.87 -17.05 6.39
C GLN A 367 -7.16 -17.59 7.80
N CYS A 368 -8.03 -18.60 7.83
CA CYS A 368 -8.38 -19.37 9.01
C CYS A 368 -8.27 -20.86 8.67
N ASP A 369 -7.94 -21.70 9.66
CA ASP A 369 -7.94 -23.16 9.53
C ASP A 369 -9.31 -23.71 9.09
N LYS A 370 -10.39 -23.07 9.53
CA LYS A 370 -11.76 -23.38 9.15
C LYS A 370 -12.35 -22.24 8.30
N PRO A 371 -12.87 -22.52 7.09
CA PRO A 371 -13.33 -21.49 6.15
C PRO A 371 -14.36 -20.50 6.72
N GLU A 372 -15.26 -20.98 7.57
CA GLU A 372 -16.32 -20.18 8.18
C GLU A 372 -15.80 -19.17 9.22
N GLY A 373 -14.61 -19.38 9.79
CA GLY A 373 -14.04 -18.51 10.83
C GLY A 373 -13.84 -17.06 10.36
N MET A 374 -13.41 -16.88 9.11
CA MET A 374 -13.27 -15.54 8.51
C MET A 374 -14.62 -14.84 8.36
N SER A 375 -15.67 -15.59 7.98
CA SER A 375 -17.03 -15.06 7.83
C SER A 375 -17.61 -14.63 9.17
N TYR A 376 -17.37 -15.42 10.23
CA TYR A 376 -17.80 -15.09 11.58
C TYR A 376 -17.13 -13.83 12.12
N LEU A 377 -15.81 -13.67 11.95
CA LEU A 377 -15.11 -12.44 12.36
C LEU A 377 -15.63 -11.21 11.60
N SER A 378 -15.81 -11.31 10.29
CA SER A 378 -16.34 -10.21 9.47
C SER A 378 -17.76 -9.81 9.89
N SER A 379 -18.61 -10.80 10.18
CA SER A 379 -19.99 -10.56 10.62
C SER A 379 -20.02 -9.90 12.00
N TYR A 380 -19.21 -10.40 12.93
CA TYR A 380 -19.07 -9.82 14.27
C TYR A 380 -18.57 -8.37 14.22
N ALA A 381 -17.50 -8.12 13.46
CA ALA A 381 -16.96 -6.77 13.30
C ALA A 381 -17.96 -5.80 12.67
N SER A 382 -18.71 -6.25 11.66
CA SER A 382 -19.73 -5.44 11.00
C SER A 382 -20.87 -5.07 11.94
N ASN A 383 -21.32 -6.00 12.80
CA ASN A 383 -22.37 -5.75 13.77
C ASN A 383 -21.90 -4.78 14.87
N LEU A 384 -20.72 -5.00 15.46
CA LEU A 384 -20.16 -4.10 16.47
C LEU A 384 -20.04 -2.66 15.98
N ILE A 385 -19.61 -2.47 14.73
CA ILE A 385 -19.43 -1.14 14.14
C ILE A 385 -20.77 -0.57 13.65
N GLY A 386 -21.71 -1.42 13.22
CA GLY A 386 -23.06 -1.01 12.85
C GLY A 386 -23.85 -0.47 14.05
N GLU A 387 -23.79 -1.15 15.19
CA GLU A 387 -24.43 -0.74 16.45
C GLU A 387 -23.82 0.53 17.04
N ALA A 388 -22.53 0.79 16.83
CA ALA A 388 -21.87 2.01 17.31
C ALA A 388 -22.20 3.28 16.49
N VAL A 389 -22.92 3.14 15.36
CA VAL A 389 -23.25 4.24 14.43
C VAL A 389 -24.76 4.56 14.43
N SER A 390 -25.59 3.67 15.00
CA SER A 390 -27.00 3.93 15.34
C SER A 390 -27.14 4.62 16.69
#